data_AF-A0A6A8G6A2-F1
#
_entry.id   AF-A0A6A8G6A2-F1
#
_cell.length_a   1.000
_cell.length_b   1.000
_cell.length_c   1.000
_cell.angle_alpha   90.00
_cell.angle_beta   90.00
_cell.angle_gamma   90.00
#
_symmetry.space_group_name_H-M   'P 1'
#
loop_
_entity.id
_entity.type
_entity.pdbx_description
1 polymer ?
#
loop_
_entity_poly.entity_id
_entity_poly.type
_entity_poly.pdbx_seq_one_letter_code
_entity_poly.pdbx_strand_id
1 'polypeptide(L)'
;MEKNVGGYDRIARAVFGPVLIIVGAAALAGILTIATGTLGLVVAGGALLVGAVLTTTAVTQKCPLNRALGVNTYKPTTKTEAETAGKARPQ
;
A
#
# COMPACT_ATOMS: atom_id res chain seq x y z
N MET A 1 -4.49 25.17 -4.97
CA MET A 1 -5.33 24.15 -4.32
C MET A 1 -4.39 23.08 -3.81
N GLU A 2 -4.22 22.99 -2.50
CA GLU A 2 -3.37 21.94 -1.94
C GLU A 2 -4.01 20.54 -2.28
N LYS A 3 -3.42 19.37 -2.01
CA LYS A 3 -4.05 17.99 -2.04
C LYS A 3 -4.44 17.28 -0.68
N ASN A 4 -5.70 16.99 -0.28
CA ASN A 4 -6.05 15.98 0.78
C ASN A 4 -6.79 14.91 0.09
N VAL A 5 -6.21 13.76 0.35
CA VAL A 5 -6.91 12.52 0.51
C VAL A 5 -6.29 11.92 1.77
N GLY A 6 -7.10 11.57 2.78
CA GLY A 6 -6.61 11.22 4.11
C GLY A 6 -5.41 10.26 4.02
N GLY A 7 -4.22 10.77 4.36
CA GLY A 7 -2.95 10.12 4.00
C GLY A 7 -2.88 8.66 4.43
N TYR A 8 -3.46 8.33 5.59
CA TYR A 8 -3.48 6.99 6.15
C TYR A 8 -4.25 5.98 5.29
N ASP A 9 -5.43 6.32 4.78
CA ASP A 9 -6.26 5.40 3.98
C ASP A 9 -5.61 5.15 2.60
N ARG A 10 -4.92 6.16 2.05
CA ARG A 10 -4.12 6.00 0.83
C ARG A 10 -2.86 5.16 1.06
N ILE A 11 -2.13 5.42 2.16
CA ILE A 11 -0.93 4.66 2.53
C ILE A 11 -1.32 3.21 2.83
N ALA A 12 -2.42 2.98 3.55
CA ALA A 12 -2.93 1.65 3.83
C ALA A 12 -3.17 0.87 2.54
N ARG A 13 -3.88 1.43 1.54
CA ARG A 13 -4.08 0.72 0.27
C ARG A 13 -2.78 0.52 -0.52
N ALA A 14 -1.89 1.50 -0.50
CA ALA A 14 -0.59 1.42 -1.17
C ALA A 14 0.38 0.41 -0.52
N VAL A 15 0.21 0.10 0.77
CA VAL A 15 1.04 -0.86 1.50
C VAL A 15 0.37 -2.23 1.54
N PHE A 16 -0.86 -2.31 2.07
CA PHE A 16 -1.57 -3.58 2.23
C PHE A 16 -1.92 -4.22 0.89
N GLY A 17 -2.24 -3.45 -0.15
CA GLY A 17 -2.55 -3.97 -1.48
C GLY A 17 -1.41 -4.83 -2.05
N PRO A 18 -0.20 -4.26 -2.24
CA PRO A 18 0.96 -5.02 -2.70
C PRO A 18 1.36 -6.16 -1.76
N VAL A 19 1.29 -5.96 -0.44
CA VAL A 19 1.60 -7.02 0.55
C VAL A 19 0.66 -8.21 0.38
N LEU A 20 -0.64 -7.98 0.24
CA LEU A 20 -1.64 -9.04 -0.02
C LEU A 20 -1.35 -9.79 -1.32
N ILE A 21 -0.92 -9.08 -2.37
CA ILE A 21 -0.53 -9.71 -3.64
C ILE A 21 0.69 -10.63 -3.43
N ILE A 22 1.73 -10.14 -2.77
CA ILE A 22 2.96 -10.92 -2.53
C ILE A 22 2.65 -12.16 -1.69
N VAL A 23 1.89 -11.99 -0.59
CA VAL A 23 1.51 -13.09 0.30
C VAL A 23 0.64 -14.11 -0.41
N GLY A 24 -0.39 -13.66 -1.15
CA GLY A 24 -1.25 -14.55 -1.93
C GLY A 24 -0.48 -15.32 -3.02
N ALA A 25 0.43 -14.65 -3.73
CA ALA A 25 1.26 -15.27 -4.75
C ALA A 25 2.25 -16.29 -4.16
N ALA A 26 2.92 -15.94 -3.06
CA ALA A 26 3.80 -16.85 -2.33
C ALA A 26 3.03 -18.08 -1.81
N ALA A 27 1.78 -17.90 -1.39
CA ALA A 27 0.94 -19.01 -0.96
C ALA A 27 0.53 -19.94 -2.11
N LEU A 28 0.15 -19.39 -3.27
CA LEU A 28 -0.13 -20.20 -4.46
C LEU A 28 1.11 -20.89 -5.01
N ALA A 29 2.28 -20.27 -4.89
CA ALA A 29 3.57 -20.85 -5.30
C ALA A 29 4.09 -21.93 -4.33
N GLY A 30 3.39 -22.18 -3.21
CA GLY A 30 3.82 -23.14 -2.20
C GLY A 30 5.01 -22.69 -1.35
N ILE A 31 5.40 -21.41 -1.45
CA ILE A 31 6.48 -20.81 -0.64
C ILE A 31 5.99 -20.54 0.79
N LEU A 32 4.70 -20.26 0.95
CA LEU A 32 4.05 -19.95 2.23
C LEU A 32 2.77 -20.75 2.42
N THR A 33 2.68 -21.56 3.48
CA THR A 33 1.44 -22.30 3.76
C THR A 33 0.56 -21.52 4.74
N ILE A 34 -0.54 -20.96 4.25
CA ILE A 34 -1.52 -20.22 5.07
C ILE A 34 -2.65 -21.15 5.55
N ALA A 35 -3.13 -22.03 4.67
CA ALA A 35 -4.09 -23.08 4.97
C ALA A 35 -3.94 -24.21 3.92
N THR A 36 -4.43 -25.41 4.24
CA THR A 36 -4.32 -26.59 3.38
C THR A 36 -5.60 -26.85 2.58
N GLY A 37 -5.45 -27.55 1.45
CA GLY A 37 -6.57 -27.97 0.61
C GLY A 37 -7.30 -26.80 -0.05
N THR A 38 -8.60 -26.98 -0.29
CA THR A 38 -9.45 -25.97 -0.97
C THR A 38 -9.51 -24.65 -0.23
N LEU A 39 -9.47 -24.66 1.11
CA LEU A 39 -9.47 -23.46 1.92
C LEU A 39 -8.24 -22.58 1.66
N GLY A 40 -7.05 -23.19 1.53
CA GLY A 40 -5.82 -22.48 1.18
C GLY A 40 -5.91 -21.74 -0.14
N LEU A 41 -6.51 -22.40 -1.14
CA LEU A 41 -6.69 -21.85 -2.48
C LEU A 41 -7.68 -20.67 -2.48
N VAL A 42 -8.79 -20.79 -1.75
CA VAL A 42 -9.78 -19.71 -1.58
C VAL A 42 -9.17 -18.50 -0.87
N VAL A 43 -8.42 -18.73 0.21
CA VAL A 43 -7.78 -17.65 0.98
C VAL A 43 -6.71 -16.95 0.14
N ALA A 44 -5.83 -17.70 -0.53
CA ALA A 44 -4.78 -17.13 -1.37
C ALA A 44 -5.36 -16.38 -2.58
N GLY A 45 -6.38 -16.94 -3.24
CA GLY A 45 -7.10 -16.29 -4.33
C GLY A 45 -7.83 -15.02 -3.87
N GLY A 46 -8.50 -15.06 -2.72
CA GLY A 46 -9.14 -13.90 -2.10
C GLY A 46 -8.14 -12.80 -1.76
N ALA A 47 -6.98 -13.16 -1.20
CA ALA A 47 -5.91 -12.21 -0.91
C ALA A 47 -5.39 -11.52 -2.18
N LEU A 48 -5.18 -12.27 -3.28
CA LEU A 48 -4.79 -11.69 -4.57
C LEU A 48 -5.85 -10.73 -5.12
N LEU A 49 -7.13 -11.12 -5.08
CA LEU A 49 -8.22 -10.27 -5.57
C LEU A 49 -8.32 -8.97 -4.77
N VAL A 50 -8.36 -9.07 -3.44
CA VAL A 50 -8.41 -7.88 -2.57
C VAL A 50 -7.16 -7.03 -2.76
N GLY A 51 -5.97 -7.63 -2.77
CA GLY A 51 -4.71 -6.95 -2.99
C GLY A 51 -4.66 -6.22 -4.34
N ALA A 52 -5.14 -6.83 -5.41
CA ALA A 52 -5.24 -6.23 -6.74
C ALA A 52 -6.18 -5.02 -6.74
N VAL A 53 -7.37 -5.13 -6.12
CA VAL A 53 -8.31 -4.01 -6.01
C VAL A 53 -7.69 -2.85 -5.21
N LEU A 54 -7.08 -3.12 -4.05
CA LEU A 54 -6.45 -2.09 -3.23
C LEU A 54 -5.27 -1.42 -3.95
N THR A 55 -4.44 -2.20 -4.63
CA THR A 55 -3.29 -1.67 -5.40
C THR A 55 -3.77 -0.84 -6.58
N THR A 56 -4.74 -1.34 -7.35
CA THR A 56 -5.27 -0.63 -8.51
C THR A 56 -5.96 0.66 -8.09
N THR A 57 -6.71 0.66 -6.98
CA THR A 57 -7.34 1.88 -6.44
C THR A 57 -6.32 2.87 -5.88
N ALA A 58 -5.20 2.39 -5.32
CA ALA A 58 -4.09 3.25 -4.88
C ALA A 58 -3.36 3.92 -6.08
N VAL A 59 -3.14 3.17 -7.17
CA VAL A 59 -2.40 3.64 -8.37
C VAL A 59 -3.27 4.52 -9.28
N THR A 60 -4.54 4.16 -9.50
CA THR A 60 -5.42 4.85 -10.47
C THR A 60 -5.97 6.19 -9.99
N GLN A 61 -5.70 6.60 -8.75
CA GLN A 61 -6.11 7.90 -8.18
C GLN A 61 -7.61 8.24 -8.32
N LYS A 62 -8.49 7.27 -8.62
CA LYS A 62 -9.95 7.45 -8.57
C LYS A 62 -10.47 7.25 -7.14
N CYS A 63 -10.15 8.18 -6.25
CA CYS A 63 -11.05 8.50 -5.15
C CYS A 63 -11.93 9.69 -5.60
N PRO A 64 -13.08 9.46 -6.27
CA PRO A 64 -14.05 10.54 -6.50
C PRO A 64 -14.49 11.21 -5.18
N LEU A 65 -14.36 10.50 -4.06
CA LEU A 65 -14.65 10.99 -2.71
C LEU A 65 -13.75 12.15 -2.25
N ASN A 66 -12.49 12.24 -2.70
CA ASN A 66 -11.65 13.40 -2.34
C ASN A 66 -11.83 14.60 -3.23
N ARG A 67 -12.26 14.37 -4.47
CA ARG A 67 -12.72 15.45 -5.33
C ARG A 67 -14.02 16.07 -4.81
N ALA A 68 -14.84 15.28 -4.10
CA ALA A 68 -16.08 15.75 -3.47
C ALA A 68 -15.87 16.43 -2.09
N LEU A 69 -14.89 16.00 -1.30
CA LEU A 69 -14.67 16.52 0.07
C LEU A 69 -13.63 17.65 0.17
N GLY A 70 -12.85 17.90 -0.89
CA GLY A 70 -12.02 19.11 -1.02
C GLY A 70 -10.95 19.33 0.05
N VAL A 71 -10.61 18.33 0.86
CA VAL A 71 -9.74 18.56 2.02
C VAL A 71 -8.27 18.71 1.54
N ASN A 72 -7.33 19.21 2.40
CA ASN A 72 -5.85 19.09 2.23
C ASN A 72 -4.89 18.22 3.14
N THR A 73 -4.02 17.32 2.61
CA THR A 73 -3.07 16.38 3.33
C THR A 73 -1.87 15.96 2.46
N TYR A 74 -1.24 16.91 1.77
CA TYR A 74 0.09 16.69 1.21
C TYR A 74 1.09 16.64 2.37
N LYS A 75 1.71 15.49 2.63
CA LYS A 75 2.99 15.43 3.35
C LYS A 75 4.03 14.87 2.38
N PRO A 76 5.09 15.63 2.02
CA PRO A 76 6.21 15.05 1.32
C PRO A 76 6.91 14.10 2.31
N THR A 77 6.69 12.80 2.15
CA THR A 77 7.61 11.81 2.73
C THR A 77 8.89 11.94 1.94
N THR A 78 9.80 12.77 2.45
CA THR A 78 11.21 12.75 2.12
C THR A 78 11.63 11.29 2.11
N LYS A 79 12.16 10.87 0.96
CA LYS A 79 12.80 9.58 0.76
C LYS A 79 13.58 9.20 2.01
N THR A 80 13.43 7.95 2.41
CA THR A 80 14.52 7.09 2.85
C THR A 80 15.69 7.88 3.39
N GLU A 81 15.73 7.98 4.73
CA GLU A 81 16.90 7.65 5.55
C GLU A 81 18.11 7.19 4.72
N ALA A 82 18.69 8.13 3.98
CA ALA A 82 20.06 8.08 3.53
C ALA A 82 20.85 8.47 4.76
N GLU A 83 21.10 7.43 5.57
CA GLU A 83 22.46 7.08 5.91
C GLU A 83 23.45 8.25 5.76
N THR A 84 23.71 8.89 6.90
CA THR A 84 25.05 9.27 7.33
C THR A 84 25.67 10.55 6.75
N ALA A 85 26.07 11.40 7.71
CA ALA A 85 27.16 12.37 7.65
C ALA A 85 27.00 13.58 6.69
N GLY A 86 26.39 14.65 7.20
CA GLY A 86 26.38 15.92 6.47
C GLY A 86 26.02 17.17 7.25
N LYS A 87 26.25 17.25 8.56
CA LYS A 87 26.32 18.57 9.24
C LYS A 87 26.96 18.53 10.64
N ALA A 88 28.27 18.34 10.69
CA ALA A 88 29.04 19.19 11.60
C ALA A 88 28.90 20.62 11.06
N ARG A 89 28.27 21.53 11.82
CA ARG A 89 28.29 22.97 11.55
C ARG A 89 29.28 23.62 12.53
N PRO A 90 29.98 24.68 12.10
CA PRO A 90 31.06 25.29 12.84
C PRO A 90 30.51 26.14 14.00
N GLN A 91 31.22 26.09 15.12
CA GLN A 91 31.71 27.25 15.87
C GLN A 91 33.09 26.88 16.41
#